data_AF-A0A925GNQ6-F1
#
_entry.id   AF-A0A925GNQ6-F1
#
_cell.length_a   1.000
_cell.length_b   1.000
_cell.length_c   1.000
_cell.angle_alpha   90.00
_cell.angle_beta   90.00
_cell.angle_gamma   90.00
#
_symmetry.space_group_name_H-M   'P 1'
#
loop_
_entity.id
_entity.type
_entity.pdbx_description
1 polymer ?
#
loop_
_entity_poly.entity_id
_entity_poly.type
_entity_poly.pdbx_seq_one_letter_code
_entity_poly.pdbx_strand_id
1 'polypeptide(L)' 'MKPYPILLFAACLAVAGCDSQSRPTGQATSFAYPKTSERPVTDAYFGLTVTDNYRWLEAMNQPEAPLP' A
#
# COMPACT_ATOMS: atom_id res chain seq x y z
N MET A 1 -16.86 54.82 -25.34
CA MET A 1 -15.81 54.29 -24.44
C MET A 1 -15.43 52.91 -24.98
N LYS A 2 -14.17 52.68 -25.38
CA LYS A 2 -13.76 51.42 -26.03
C LYS A 2 -13.36 50.38 -24.95
N PRO A 3 -13.93 49.15 -24.96
CA PRO A 3 -13.86 48.21 -23.83
C PRO A 3 -12.55 47.40 -23.81
N TYR A 4 -11.43 48.01 -24.22
CA TYR A 4 -10.14 47.33 -24.28
C TYR A 4 -9.43 47.10 -22.93
N PRO A 5 -9.71 47.78 -21.79
CA PRO A 5 -8.90 47.55 -20.60
C PRO A 5 -9.36 46.34 -19.78
N ILE A 6 -10.61 45.87 -19.98
CA ILE A 6 -11.18 44.73 -19.24
C ILE A 6 -10.71 43.39 -19.85
N LEU A 7 -10.50 43.34 -21.17
CA LEU A 7 -10.05 42.13 -21.85
C LEU A 7 -8.56 41.79 -21.64
N LEU A 8 -7.74 42.74 -21.16
CA LEU A 8 -6.30 42.54 -20.95
C LEU A 8 -5.95 41.94 -19.58
N PHE A 9 -6.83 42.08 -18.56
CA PHE A 9 -6.55 41.61 -17.21
C PHE A 9 -6.88 40.12 -16.99
N ALA A 10 -7.79 39.56 -17.78
CA ALA A 10 -8.23 38.17 -17.65
C ALA A 10 -7.22 37.14 -18.19
N ALA A 11 -6.24 37.57 -18.99
CA ALA A 11 -5.25 36.66 -19.61
C ALA A 11 -4.09 36.27 -18.68
N CYS A 12 -3.75 37.09 -17.67
CA CYS A 12 -2.62 36.80 -16.78
C CYS A 12 -2.96 35.84 -15.63
N LEU A 13 -4.23 35.64 -15.29
CA LEU A 13 -4.61 34.84 -14.12
C LEU A 13 -4.63 33.33 -14.38
N ALA A 14 -4.43 32.88 -15.64
CA ALA A 14 -4.53 31.48 -16.02
C ALA A 14 -3.20 30.69 -15.93
N VAL A 15 -2.07 31.32 -15.59
CA VAL A 15 -0.74 30.67 -15.69
C VAL A 15 -0.11 30.35 -14.32
N ALA A 16 -0.68 30.81 -13.20
CA ALA A 16 -0.10 30.61 -11.87
C ALA A 16 -0.54 29.31 -11.15
N GLY A 17 -1.24 28.39 -11.83
CA GLY A 17 -1.92 27.25 -11.20
C GLY A 17 -1.28 25.87 -11.35
N CYS A 18 -0.12 25.74 -12.00
CA CYS A 18 0.55 24.45 -12.18
C CYS A 18 1.80 24.34 -11.28
N ASP A 19 1.60 24.27 -9.97
CA ASP A 19 2.61 23.68 -9.08
C ASP A 19 2.51 22.15 -9.21
N SER A 20 3.31 21.59 -10.12
CA SER A 20 3.55 20.15 -10.14
C SER A 20 4.44 19.81 -8.94
N GLN A 21 3.83 19.65 -7.77
CA GLN A 21 4.53 19.17 -6.60
C GLN A 21 4.92 17.71 -6.83
N SER A 22 6.15 17.52 -7.31
CA SER A 22 6.80 16.22 -7.43
C SER A 22 6.72 15.54 -6.09
N ARG A 23 5.83 14.54 -5.99
CA ARG A 23 5.74 13.69 -4.80
C ARG A 23 7.14 13.12 -4.61
N PRO A 24 7.82 13.35 -3.47
CA PRO A 24 9.07 12.66 -3.21
C PRO A 24 8.74 11.18 -3.34
N THR A 25 9.31 10.52 -4.34
CA THR A 25 9.30 9.08 -4.46
C THR A 25 10.05 8.61 -3.24
N GLY A 26 9.30 8.34 -2.17
CA GLY A 26 9.86 7.94 -0.89
C GLY A 26 10.87 6.85 -1.15
N GLN A 27 12.09 7.08 -0.69
CA GLN A 27 13.16 6.08 -0.68
C GLN A 27 12.55 4.79 -0.12
N ALA A 28 12.41 3.75 -0.94
CA ALA A 28 11.88 2.48 -0.47
C ALA A 28 12.86 1.94 0.57
N THR A 29 12.56 2.13 1.84
CA THR A 29 13.30 1.48 2.93
C THR A 29 13.02 -0.01 2.83
N SER A 30 14.05 -0.79 2.54
CA SER A 30 13.95 -2.25 2.59
C SER A 30 13.79 -2.66 4.05
N PHE A 31 12.64 -3.25 4.38
CA PHE A 31 12.41 -3.85 5.70
C PHE A 31 12.93 -5.28 5.69
N ALA A 32 13.81 -5.62 6.64
CA ALA A 32 14.20 -6.99 6.91
C ALA A 32 13.17 -7.61 7.86
N TYR A 33 12.16 -8.28 7.30
CA TYR A 33 11.19 -9.00 8.11
C TYR A 33 11.84 -10.23 8.77
N PRO A 34 11.41 -10.61 9.99
CA PRO A 34 11.81 -11.88 10.58
C PRO A 34 11.45 -13.04 9.66
N LYS A 35 12.31 -14.07 9.64
CA LYS A 35 11.99 -15.33 8.96
C LYS A 35 10.88 -16.03 9.74
N THR A 36 9.79 -16.39 9.06
CA THR A 36 8.68 -17.17 9.64
C THR A 36 8.68 -18.56 9.01
N SER A 37 8.62 -19.60 9.86
CA SER A 37 8.56 -20.98 9.39
C SER A 37 7.19 -21.31 8.77
N GLU A 38 7.19 -21.91 7.58
CA GLU A 38 5.99 -22.45 6.94
C GLU A 38 5.74 -23.88 7.41
N ARG A 39 4.50 -24.17 7.83
CA ARG A 39 4.03 -25.50 8.26
C ARG A 39 2.67 -25.76 7.62
N PRO A 40 2.63 -26.34 6.40
CA PRO A 40 1.41 -26.44 5.63
C PRO A 40 0.38 -27.32 6.32
N VAL A 41 -0.75 -26.72 6.67
CA VAL A 41 -1.96 -27.43 7.11
C VAL A 41 -3.01 -27.25 6.01
N THR A 42 -3.55 -28.35 5.50
CA THR A 42 -4.53 -28.32 4.41
C THR A 42 -5.88 -28.80 4.90
N ASP A 43 -6.89 -27.96 4.71
CA ASP A 43 -8.29 -28.21 5.07
C ASP A 43 -9.17 -28.20 3.80
N ALA A 44 -10.33 -28.87 3.86
CA ALA A 44 -11.30 -28.90 2.77
C ALA A 44 -12.62 -28.25 3.18
N TYR A 45 -13.04 -27.20 2.46
CA TYR A 45 -14.28 -26.46 2.71
C TYR A 45 -15.15 -26.42 1.46
N PHE A 46 -16.31 -27.06 1.50
CA PHE A 46 -17.27 -27.07 0.37
C PHE A 46 -16.64 -27.53 -0.96
N GLY A 47 -15.70 -28.48 -0.91
CA GLY A 47 -14.97 -28.97 -2.07
C GLY A 47 -13.77 -28.11 -2.50
N LEU A 48 -13.51 -26.99 -1.82
CA LEU A 48 -12.29 -26.19 -1.99
C LEU A 48 -11.21 -26.64 -1.01
N THR A 49 -10.02 -26.94 -1.54
CA THR A 49 -8.81 -27.18 -0.74
C THR A 49 -8.16 -25.85 -0.38
N VAL A 50 -7.94 -25.61 0.91
CA VAL A 50 -7.29 -24.40 1.45
C VAL A 50 -6.08 -24.81 2.26
N THR A 51 -4.91 -24.24 1.96
CA THR A 51 -3.67 -24.46 2.71
C THR A 51 -3.34 -23.23 3.54
N ASP A 52 -3.12 -23.43 4.83
CA ASP A 52 -2.66 -22.44 5.79
C ASP A 52 -1.27 -22.83 6.30
N ASN A 53 -0.24 -22.11 5.83
CA ASN A 53 1.15 -22.34 6.22
C ASN A 53 1.48 -21.84 7.63
N TYR A 54 0.59 -21.08 8.26
CA TYR A 54 0.88 -20.32 9.47
C TYR A 54 -0.10 -20.59 10.61
N ARG A 55 -0.92 -21.64 10.49
CA ARG A 55 -1.88 -22.10 11.52
C ARG A 55 -1.26 -22.21 12.92
N TRP A 56 0.02 -22.54 12.99
CA TRP A 56 0.75 -22.66 14.25
C TRP A 56 0.84 -21.35 15.06
N LEU A 57 0.72 -20.18 14.41
CA LEU A 57 0.69 -18.88 15.09
C LEU A 57 -0.62 -18.65 15.88
N GLU A 58 -1.66 -19.46 15.66
CA GLU A 58 -2.91 -19.36 16.42
C GLU A 58 -2.75 -19.88 17.86
N ALA A 59 -1.72 -20.68 18.13
CA ALA A 59 -1.42 -21.21 19.47
C ALA A 59 -0.78 -20.13 20.36
N MET A 60 -1.59 -19.17 20.83
CA MET A 60 -1.16 -17.96 21.56
C MET A 60 -0.32 -18.22 22.83
N ASN A 61 -0.35 -19.43 23.39
CA ASN A 61 0.36 -19.81 24.61
C ASN A 61 1.63 -20.64 24.34
N GLN A 62 2.08 -20.78 23.10
CA GLN A 62 3.28 -21.52 22.73
C GLN A 62 4.33 -20.56 22.13
N PRO A 63 5.56 -20.49 22.67
CA PRO A 63 6.59 -19.55 22.20
C PRO A 63 6.98 -19.80 20.74
N GLU A 64 6.93 -21.06 20.32
CA GLU A 64 6.79 -21.53 18.95
C GLU A 64 6.24 -22.96 19.09
N ALA A 65 5.18 -23.32 18.36
CA ALA A 65 4.65 -24.69 18.45
C ALA A 65 5.78 -25.67 18.05
N PRO A 66 5.97 -26.81 18.71
CA PRO A 66 6.92 -27.81 18.25
C PRO A 66 6.54 -28.31 16.85
N LEU A 67 7.53 -28.61 16.01
CA LEU A 67 7.30 -29.26 14.71
C LEU A 67 6.74 -30.67 14.96
N PRO A 68 5.69 -31.12 14.23
CA PRO A 68 5.31 -32.53 14.21
C PRO A 68 6.40 -33.39 13.55
#